data_AF-A0A662BPV5-F1
#
_entry.id   AF-A0A662BPV5-F1
#
_cell.length_a   1.000
_cell.length_b   1.000
_cell.length_c   1.000
_cell.angle_alpha   90.00
_cell.angle_beta   90.00
_cell.angle_gamma   90.00
#
_symmetry.space_group_name_H-M   'P 1'
#
loop_
_entity.id
_entity.type
_entity.pdbx_description
1 polymer ?
#
loop_
_entity_poly.entity_id
_entity_poly.type
_entity_poly.pdbx_seq_one_letter_code
_entity_poly.pdbx_strand_id
1 'polypeptide(L)'
;MINSSHHGLSFLLIFRISRVFKFFRFFKFIPGIEELVKGVQRAMKASVFVLFGLFVFNFIIAVLSSYLFKEISPDYFGNPLKSLYSIFKIFTIEGWYEIPDELSQNTDSLSEFLIKTYFVLILIVGGIIGLSLVNSIFVDSMVMDNTDELERKVDRLNKKIDFLVSVQNEKMEE
;
A
#
# COMPACT_ATOMS: atom_id res chain seq x y z
N MET A 1 42.51 7.26 10.85
CA MET A 1 42.64 5.82 10.59
C MET A 1 41.53 5.10 11.35
N ILE A 2 40.40 4.85 10.69
CA ILE A 2 39.32 4.01 11.24
C ILE A 2 39.53 2.60 10.66
N ASN A 3 39.56 1.63 11.58
CA ASN A 3 39.98 0.25 11.39
C ASN A 3 39.08 -0.49 10.36
N SER A 4 39.58 -0.67 9.13
CA SER A 4 38.89 -1.31 8.00
C SER A 4 38.80 -2.84 8.07
N SER A 5 39.27 -3.46 9.17
CA SER A 5 39.25 -4.93 9.36
C SER A 5 37.93 -5.49 9.92
N HIS A 6 36.99 -4.65 10.38
CA HIS A 6 35.72 -5.11 10.97
C HIS A 6 34.58 -5.35 9.95
N HIS A 7 34.62 -4.77 8.75
CA HIS A 7 33.50 -4.86 7.79
C HIS A 7 33.28 -6.28 7.24
N GLY A 8 34.34 -7.05 7.00
CA GLY A 8 34.24 -8.43 6.49
C GLY A 8 33.60 -9.40 7.49
N LEU A 9 33.93 -9.26 8.79
CA LEU A 9 33.36 -10.08 9.85
C LEU A 9 31.89 -9.71 10.15
N SER A 10 31.55 -8.42 10.07
CA SER A 10 30.18 -7.92 10.22
C SER A 10 29.25 -8.38 9.09
N PHE A 11 29.73 -8.41 7.84
CA PHE A 11 28.95 -8.93 6.71
C PHE A 11 28.67 -10.44 6.86
N LEU A 12 29.64 -11.21 7.35
CA LEU A 12 29.44 -12.63 7.67
C LEU A 12 28.44 -12.85 8.82
N LEU A 13 28.37 -11.92 9.79
CA LEU A 13 27.36 -11.91 10.84
C LEU A 13 25.93 -11.72 10.29
N ILE A 14 25.75 -10.90 9.24
CA ILE A 14 24.44 -10.72 8.58
C ILE A 14 23.95 -12.06 7.98
N PHE A 15 24.82 -12.80 7.29
CA PHE A 15 24.44 -14.13 6.78
C PHE A 15 24.19 -15.14 7.89
N ARG A 16 24.85 -15.02 9.05
CA ARG A 16 24.53 -15.84 10.22
C ARG A 16 23.13 -15.52 10.75
N ILE A 17 22.72 -14.26 10.76
CA ILE A 17 21.37 -13.84 11.16
C ILE A 17 20.32 -14.27 10.13
N SER A 18 20.68 -14.41 8.85
CA SER A 18 19.75 -14.92 7.82
C SER A 18 19.13 -16.29 8.15
N ARG A 19 19.74 -17.08 9.04
CA ARG A 19 19.12 -18.31 9.52
C ARG A 19 17.78 -18.06 10.25
N VAL A 20 17.52 -16.84 10.73
CA VAL A 20 16.22 -16.40 11.26
C VAL A 20 15.13 -16.59 10.20
N PHE A 21 15.45 -16.49 8.90
CA PHE A 21 14.49 -16.81 7.85
C PHE A 21 13.99 -18.27 7.89
N LYS A 22 14.75 -19.19 8.50
CA LYS A 22 14.27 -20.57 8.71
C LYS A 22 13.06 -20.63 9.64
N PHE A 23 12.86 -19.63 10.51
CA PHE A 23 11.66 -19.54 11.33
C PHE A 23 10.39 -19.31 10.49
N PHE A 24 10.47 -18.69 9.30
CA PHE A 24 9.32 -18.59 8.41
C PHE A 24 8.80 -19.96 7.95
N ARG A 25 9.62 -21.02 8.01
CA ARG A 25 9.14 -22.39 7.74
C ARG A 25 8.12 -22.86 8.76
N PHE A 26 8.10 -22.28 9.98
CA PHE A 26 7.09 -22.63 10.98
C PHE A 26 5.69 -22.17 10.60
N PHE A 27 5.54 -21.13 9.77
CA PHE A 27 4.23 -20.73 9.25
C PHE A 27 3.55 -21.86 8.47
N LYS A 28 4.31 -22.79 7.87
CA LYS A 28 3.76 -23.98 7.18
C LYS A 28 3.03 -24.95 8.09
N PHE A 29 3.24 -24.88 9.41
CA PHE A 29 2.49 -25.71 10.38
C PHE A 29 1.14 -25.11 10.74
N ILE A 30 0.84 -23.87 10.33
CA ILE A 30 -0.46 -23.25 10.55
C ILE A 30 -1.43 -23.77 9.47
N PRO A 31 -2.52 -24.45 9.85
CA PRO A 31 -3.53 -24.90 8.90
C PRO A 31 -4.16 -23.69 8.17
N GLY A 32 -4.31 -23.79 6.85
CA GLY A 32 -4.91 -22.72 6.03
C GLY A 32 -3.98 -21.57 5.62
N ILE A 33 -2.69 -21.59 6.01
CA ILE A 33 -1.74 -20.53 5.65
C ILE A 33 -1.55 -20.37 4.13
N GLU A 34 -1.63 -21.47 3.38
CA GLU A 34 -1.44 -21.45 1.93
C GLU A 34 -2.57 -20.68 1.23
N GLU A 35 -3.80 -20.79 1.73
CA GLU A 35 -4.95 -20.05 1.22
C GLU A 35 -4.85 -18.57 1.55
N LEU A 36 -4.42 -18.22 2.77
CA LEU A 36 -4.13 -16.85 3.18
C LEU A 36 -3.05 -16.20 2.29
N VAL A 37 -1.93 -16.90 2.07
CA VAL A 37 -0.84 -16.40 1.22
C VAL A 37 -1.30 -16.23 -0.23
N LYS A 38 -2.09 -17.17 -0.78
CA LYS A 38 -2.68 -17.03 -2.12
C LYS A 38 -3.62 -15.82 -2.20
N GLY A 39 -4.45 -15.60 -1.18
CA GLY A 39 -5.32 -14.42 -1.07
C GLY A 39 -4.54 -13.12 -1.08
N VAL A 40 -3.50 -13.02 -0.24
CA VAL A 40 -2.61 -11.85 -0.20
C VAL A 40 -1.90 -11.64 -1.54
N GLN A 41 -1.40 -12.71 -2.18
CA GLN A 41 -0.71 -12.60 -3.45
C GLN A 41 -1.63 -12.09 -4.57
N ARG A 42 -2.90 -12.51 -4.60
CA ARG A 42 -3.90 -12.00 -5.55
C ARG A 42 -4.23 -10.54 -5.28
N ALA A 43 -4.51 -10.17 -4.03
CA ALA A 43 -4.80 -8.79 -3.65
C ALA A 43 -3.64 -7.87 -3.98
N MET A 44 -2.40 -8.30 -3.68
CA MET A 44 -1.19 -7.58 -4.09
C MET A 44 -1.13 -7.37 -5.60
N LYS A 45 -1.34 -8.41 -6.41
CA LYS A 45 -1.34 -8.32 -7.89
C LYS A 45 -2.37 -7.32 -8.41
N ALA A 46 -3.57 -7.31 -7.84
CA ALA A 46 -4.62 -6.39 -8.24
C ALA A 46 -4.28 -4.93 -7.88
N SER A 47 -3.68 -4.70 -6.71
CA SER A 47 -3.29 -3.36 -6.26
C SER A 47 -1.99 -2.84 -6.88
N VAL A 48 -1.18 -3.65 -7.58
CA VAL A 48 0.14 -3.23 -8.12
C VAL A 48 0.03 -1.98 -8.98
N PHE A 49 -0.93 -1.93 -9.90
CA PHE A 49 -1.07 -0.78 -10.81
C PHE A 49 -1.41 0.52 -10.09
N VAL A 50 -2.24 0.44 -9.04
CA VAL A 50 -2.62 1.60 -8.24
C VAL A 50 -1.47 2.06 -7.36
N LEU A 51 -0.77 1.12 -6.72
CA LEU A 51 0.45 1.42 -5.96
C LEU A 51 1.52 2.05 -6.84
N PHE A 52 1.69 1.56 -8.06
CA PHE A 52 2.60 2.14 -9.04
C PHE A 52 2.17 3.56 -9.44
N GLY A 53 0.87 3.78 -9.68
CA GLY A 53 0.33 5.12 -9.94
C GLY A 53 0.59 6.10 -8.79
N LEU A 54 0.39 5.67 -7.54
CA LEU A 54 0.69 6.48 -6.36
C LEU A 54 2.18 6.72 -6.17
N PHE A 55 3.03 5.75 -6.50
CA PHE A 55 4.47 5.95 -6.49
C PHE A 55 4.90 7.01 -7.53
N VAL A 56 4.36 6.95 -8.74
CA VAL A 56 4.61 7.96 -9.79
C VAL A 56 4.10 9.32 -9.36
N PHE A 57 2.91 9.40 -8.76
CA PHE A 57 2.38 10.64 -8.18
C PHE A 57 3.33 11.22 -7.13
N ASN A 58 3.76 10.42 -6.16
CA ASN A 58 4.73 10.84 -5.14
C ASN A 58 6.03 11.33 -5.77
N PHE A 59 6.51 10.65 -6.81
CA PHE A 59 7.72 11.05 -7.53
C PHE A 59 7.58 12.41 -8.22
N ILE A 60 6.45 12.65 -8.89
CA ILE A 60 6.16 13.94 -9.53
C ILE A 60 6.12 15.06 -8.49
N ILE A 61 5.40 14.85 -7.39
CA ILE A 61 5.33 15.80 -6.29
C ILE A 61 6.71 16.04 -5.67
N ALA A 62 7.50 15.00 -5.46
CA ALA A 62 8.86 15.11 -4.94
C ALA A 62 9.78 15.96 -5.82
N VAL A 63 9.73 15.77 -7.14
CA VAL A 63 10.48 16.61 -8.08
C VAL A 63 10.00 18.05 -7.98
N LEU A 64 8.69 18.29 -7.98
CA LEU A 64 8.11 19.64 -7.84
C LEU A 64 8.54 20.31 -6.52
N SER A 65 8.41 19.61 -5.38
CA SER A 65 8.82 20.12 -4.08
C SER A 65 10.32 20.37 -3.99
N SER A 66 11.15 19.57 -4.68
CA SER A 66 12.59 19.85 -4.81
C SER A 66 12.82 21.20 -5.46
N TYR A 67 12.14 21.51 -6.56
CA TYR A 67 12.30 22.81 -7.22
C TYR A 67 11.77 23.98 -6.39
N LEU A 68 10.68 23.78 -5.64
CA LEU A 68 10.04 24.84 -4.85
C LEU A 68 10.81 25.17 -3.56
N PHE A 69 11.34 24.15 -2.87
CA PHE A 69 11.79 24.29 -1.48
C PHE A 69 13.27 23.98 -1.25
N LYS A 70 14.03 23.68 -2.31
CA LYS A 70 15.47 23.36 -2.20
C LYS A 70 16.29 24.45 -1.52
N GLU A 71 15.97 25.72 -1.73
CA GLU A 71 16.69 26.85 -1.11
C GLU A 71 16.26 27.10 0.35
N ILE A 72 15.04 26.71 0.72
CA ILE A 72 14.47 26.94 2.06
C ILE A 72 14.85 25.80 3.02
N SER A 73 14.75 24.54 2.56
CA SER A 73 15.20 23.37 3.32
C SER A 73 15.94 22.38 2.41
N PRO A 74 17.27 22.55 2.26
CA PRO A 74 18.13 21.64 1.51
C PRO A 74 18.17 20.22 2.11
N ASP A 75 17.84 20.08 3.39
CA ASP A 75 17.84 18.81 4.09
C ASP A 75 16.70 17.91 3.63
N TYR A 76 15.48 18.45 3.48
CA TYR A 76 14.33 17.71 2.97
C TYR A 76 14.21 17.73 1.45
N PHE A 77 14.53 18.86 0.80
CA PHE A 77 14.19 19.10 -0.60
C PHE A 77 15.40 19.36 -1.53
N GLY A 78 16.62 19.22 -1.01
CA GLY A 78 17.85 19.61 -1.72
C GLY A 78 18.10 18.90 -3.06
N ASN A 79 17.53 17.70 -3.24
CA ASN A 79 17.53 16.97 -4.51
C ASN A 79 16.29 16.08 -4.61
N PRO A 80 15.94 15.58 -5.82
CA PRO A 80 14.73 14.78 -6.01
C PRO A 80 14.64 13.51 -5.15
N LEU A 81 15.76 12.86 -4.83
CA LEU A 81 15.76 11.65 -4.00
C LEU A 81 15.46 11.98 -2.53
N LYS A 82 16.04 13.05 -2.00
CA LYS A 82 15.70 13.56 -0.66
C LYS A 82 14.23 13.98 -0.59
N SER A 83 13.76 14.73 -1.58
CA SER A 83 12.36 15.13 -1.67
C SER A 83 11.43 13.93 -1.74
N LEU A 84 11.81 12.86 -2.45
CA LEU A 84 11.00 11.66 -2.55
C LEU A 84 10.78 11.02 -1.18
N TYR A 85 11.84 10.93 -0.37
CA TYR A 85 11.71 10.44 1.00
C TYR A 85 10.85 11.37 1.87
N SER A 86 11.04 12.69 1.76
CA SER A 86 10.25 13.69 2.50
C SER A 86 8.76 13.62 2.16
N ILE A 87 8.42 13.57 0.87
CA ILE A 87 7.04 13.44 0.40
C ILE A 87 6.46 12.08 0.78
N PHE A 88 7.25 11.00 0.73
CA PHE A 88 6.81 9.69 1.21
C PHE A 88 6.46 9.70 2.70
N LYS A 89 7.23 10.38 3.56
CA LYS A 89 6.87 10.54 4.99
C LYS A 89 5.51 11.22 5.16
N ILE A 90 5.29 12.34 4.45
CA ILE A 90 4.00 13.06 4.48
C ILE A 90 2.86 12.18 3.96
N PHE A 91 3.12 11.42 2.89
CA PHE A 91 2.17 10.49 2.29
C PHE A 91 1.70 9.41 3.26
N THR A 92 2.56 8.94 4.17
CA THR A 92 2.20 7.96 5.20
C THR A 92 1.38 8.53 6.35
N ILE A 93 1.08 9.84 6.35
CA ILE A 93 0.27 10.57 7.34
C ILE A 93 0.93 10.64 8.74
N GLU A 94 1.88 9.77 9.07
CA GLU A 94 2.63 9.84 10.32
C GLU A 94 3.59 11.04 10.31
N GLY A 95 3.49 11.90 11.33
CA GLY A 95 4.36 13.07 11.47
C GLY A 95 4.27 14.06 10.30
N TRP A 96 3.17 14.06 9.54
CA TRP A 96 3.04 14.83 8.29
C TRP A 96 3.22 16.34 8.45
N TYR A 97 2.96 16.87 9.65
CA TYR A 97 3.01 18.29 9.97
C TYR A 97 4.43 18.79 10.26
N GLU A 98 5.38 17.90 10.59
CA GLU A 98 6.73 18.28 11.01
C GLU A 98 7.48 19.02 9.90
N ILE A 99 7.42 18.50 8.67
CA ILE A 99 8.11 19.10 7.52
C ILE A 99 7.50 20.47 7.15
N PRO A 100 6.17 20.64 7.00
CA PRO A 100 5.55 21.94 6.78
C PRO A 100 5.85 22.96 7.89
N ASP A 101 5.84 22.53 9.16
CA ASP A 101 6.12 23.41 10.29
C ASP A 101 7.57 23.87 10.26
N GLU A 102 8.54 22.96 10.11
CA GLU A 102 9.96 23.32 10.01
C GLU A 102 10.24 24.23 8.80
N LEU A 103 9.60 23.95 7.66
CA LEU A 103 9.78 24.73 6.44
C LEU A 103 9.22 26.15 6.54
N SER A 104 8.20 26.37 7.38
CA SER A 104 7.52 27.67 7.50
C SER A 104 8.02 28.55 8.65
N GLN A 105 8.80 28.03 9.60
CA GLN A 105 9.24 28.72 10.83
C GLN A 105 9.85 30.12 10.64
N ASN A 106 10.54 30.36 9.53
CA ASN A 106 11.24 31.64 9.27
C ASN A 106 10.69 32.39 8.05
N THR A 107 9.41 32.20 7.73
CA THR A 107 8.78 32.82 6.55
C THR A 107 7.66 33.79 6.94
N ASP A 108 7.34 34.73 6.05
CA ASP A 108 6.20 35.63 6.22
C ASP A 108 4.88 34.87 6.37
N SER A 109 3.90 35.45 7.07
CA SER A 109 2.61 34.79 7.39
C SER A 109 1.85 34.29 6.16
N LEU A 110 1.95 34.99 5.03
CA LEU A 110 1.31 34.54 3.77
C LEU A 110 2.00 33.30 3.20
N SER A 111 3.33 33.27 3.21
CA SER A 111 4.11 32.13 2.71
C SER A 111 3.97 30.91 3.61
N GLU A 112 3.94 31.11 4.94
CA GLU A 112 3.60 30.06 5.90
C GLU A 112 2.26 29.41 5.56
N PHE A 113 1.22 30.22 5.35
CA PHE A 113 -0.11 29.72 4.99
C PHE A 113 -0.09 28.93 3.68
N LEU A 114 0.59 29.42 2.65
CA LEU A 114 0.69 28.74 1.35
C LEU A 114 1.46 27.42 1.44
N ILE A 115 2.57 27.38 2.18
CA ILE A 115 3.36 26.18 2.41
C ILE A 115 2.51 25.10 3.11
N LYS A 116 1.87 25.46 4.23
CA LYS A 116 1.03 24.52 4.99
C LYS A 116 -0.14 24.02 4.14
N THR A 117 -0.79 24.91 3.40
CA THR A 117 -1.89 24.56 2.48
C THR A 117 -1.43 23.59 1.39
N TYR A 118 -0.26 23.82 0.79
CA TYR A 118 0.33 22.95 -0.23
C TYR A 118 0.48 21.49 0.28
N PHE A 119 1.06 21.31 1.47
CA PHE A 119 1.26 19.98 2.04
C PHE A 119 -0.05 19.34 2.52
N VAL A 120 -1.01 20.12 3.03
CA VAL A 120 -2.36 19.60 3.35
C VAL A 120 -3.05 19.05 2.11
N LEU A 121 -2.95 19.74 0.96
CA LEU A 121 -3.54 19.25 -0.29
C LEU A 121 -2.89 17.94 -0.76
N ILE A 122 -1.57 17.84 -0.67
CA ILE A 122 -0.85 16.60 -0.98
C ILE A 122 -1.26 15.47 -0.03
N LEU A 123 -1.43 15.77 1.26
CA LEU A 123 -1.87 14.78 2.24
C LEU A 123 -3.29 14.29 1.93
N ILE A 124 -4.21 15.18 1.58
CA ILE A 124 -5.60 14.79 1.27
C ILE A 124 -5.61 13.91 0.01
N VAL A 125 -4.95 14.33 -1.06
CA VAL A 125 -4.98 13.63 -2.36
C VAL A 125 -4.16 12.34 -2.32
N GLY A 126 -2.90 12.43 -1.88
CA GLY A 126 -1.97 11.31 -1.85
C GLY A 126 -2.20 10.41 -0.64
N GLY A 127 -2.11 10.97 0.56
CA GLY A 127 -2.22 10.21 1.81
C GLY A 127 -3.62 9.64 2.00
N ILE A 128 -4.62 10.50 2.25
CA ILE A 128 -5.97 10.05 2.62
C ILE A 128 -6.66 9.34 1.46
N ILE A 129 -6.85 10.03 0.33
CA ILE A 129 -7.59 9.47 -0.81
C ILE A 129 -6.80 8.34 -1.47
N GLY A 130 -5.49 8.53 -1.69
CA GLY A 130 -4.63 7.51 -2.31
C GLY A 130 -4.54 6.22 -1.50
N LEU A 131 -4.27 6.29 -0.19
CA LEU A 131 -4.26 5.09 0.66
C LEU A 131 -5.65 4.45 0.77
N SER A 132 -6.72 5.25 0.83
CA SER A 132 -8.09 4.74 0.84
C SER A 132 -8.43 3.97 -0.44
N LEU A 133 -7.97 4.45 -1.60
CA LEU A 133 -8.15 3.76 -2.88
C LEU A 133 -7.41 2.42 -2.90
N VAL A 134 -6.16 2.38 -2.44
CA VAL A 134 -5.40 1.12 -2.34
C VAL A 134 -6.11 0.12 -1.44
N ASN A 135 -6.55 0.56 -0.26
CA ASN A 135 -7.27 -0.29 0.68
C ASN A 135 -8.58 -0.81 0.09
N SER A 136 -9.33 0.06 -0.60
CA SER A 136 -10.57 -0.33 -1.29
C SER A 136 -10.33 -1.46 -2.29
N ILE A 137 -9.34 -1.29 -3.18
CA ILE A 137 -9.01 -2.28 -4.21
C ILE A 137 -8.47 -3.56 -3.59
N PHE A 138 -7.67 -3.44 -2.54
CA PHE A 138 -7.13 -4.59 -1.82
C PHE A 138 -8.24 -5.45 -1.23
N VAL A 139 -9.22 -4.81 -0.57
CA VAL A 139 -10.38 -5.50 0.03
C VAL A 139 -11.25 -6.12 -1.06
N ASP A 140 -11.57 -5.37 -2.11
CA ASP A 140 -12.38 -5.86 -3.24
C ASP A 140 -11.77 -7.13 -3.87
N SER A 141 -10.46 -7.11 -4.09
CA SER A 141 -9.70 -8.23 -4.65
C SER A 141 -9.62 -9.45 -3.72
N MET A 142 -9.72 -9.24 -2.40
CA MET A 142 -9.76 -10.33 -1.41
C MET A 142 -11.15 -10.96 -1.34
N VAL A 143 -12.22 -10.17 -1.52
CA VAL A 143 -13.61 -10.63 -1.42
C VAL A 143 -14.10 -11.30 -2.71
N MET A 144 -13.55 -10.92 -3.87
CA MET A 144 -13.98 -11.43 -5.20
C MET A 144 -14.04 -12.97 -5.28
N ASP A 145 -13.08 -13.69 -4.72
CA ASP A 145 -13.06 -15.17 -4.71
C ASP A 145 -14.25 -15.78 -3.94
N ASN A 146 -14.64 -15.17 -2.82
CA ASN A 146 -15.78 -15.64 -2.02
C ASN A 146 -17.10 -15.36 -2.73
N THR A 147 -17.19 -14.24 -3.45
CA THR A 147 -18.37 -13.86 -4.23
C THR A 147 -18.59 -14.80 -5.40
N ASP A 148 -17.55 -15.12 -6.17
CA ASP A 148 -17.64 -16.04 -7.32
C ASP A 148 -18.05 -17.46 -6.90
N GLU A 149 -17.52 -17.96 -5.78
CA GLU A 149 -17.90 -19.28 -5.27
C GLU A 149 -19.36 -19.29 -4.79
N LEU A 150 -19.78 -18.22 -4.12
CA LEU A 150 -21.15 -18.07 -3.63
C LEU A 150 -22.15 -17.99 -4.78
N GLU A 151 -21.86 -17.21 -5.83
CA GLU A 151 -22.68 -17.10 -7.03
C GLU A 151 -22.87 -18.46 -7.71
N ARG A 152 -21.79 -19.23 -7.88
CA ARG A 152 -21.88 -20.61 -8.42
C ARG A 152 -22.69 -21.58 -7.54
N LYS A 153 -22.71 -21.37 -6.21
CA LYS A 153 -23.55 -22.17 -5.30
C LYS A 153 -25.02 -21.78 -5.45
N VAL A 154 -25.32 -20.49 -5.57
CA VAL A 154 -26.67 -19.97 -5.82
C VAL A 154 -27.21 -20.48 -7.16
N ASP A 155 -26.44 -20.42 -8.25
CA ASP A 155 -26.83 -20.94 -9.56
C ASP A 155 -27.15 -22.43 -9.55
N ARG A 156 -26.37 -23.21 -8.80
CA ARG A 156 -26.62 -24.65 -8.63
C ARG A 156 -27.90 -24.92 -7.84
N LEU A 157 -28.22 -24.10 -6.85
CA LEU A 157 -29.47 -24.21 -6.10
C LEU A 157 -30.67 -23.86 -6.99
N ASN A 158 -30.59 -22.76 -7.75
CA ASN A 158 -31.65 -22.36 -8.68
C ASN A 158 -31.95 -23.45 -9.72
N LYS A 159 -30.91 -24.02 -10.35
CA LYS A 159 -31.09 -25.15 -11.29
C LYS A 159 -31.78 -26.37 -10.66
N LYS A 160 -31.49 -26.66 -9.38
CA LYS A 160 -32.17 -27.75 -8.66
C LYS A 160 -33.62 -27.43 -8.35
N ILE A 161 -33.92 -26.18 -8.00
CA ILE A 161 -35.30 -25.71 -7.78
C ILE A 161 -36.09 -25.84 -9.08
N ASP A 162 -35.56 -25.33 -10.20
CA ASP A 162 -36.21 -25.40 -11.52
C ASP A 162 -36.48 -26.85 -11.93
N PHE A 163 -35.51 -27.74 -11.72
CA PHE A 163 -35.67 -29.17 -11.97
C PHE A 163 -36.80 -29.78 -11.11
N LEU A 164 -36.82 -29.51 -9.80
CA LEU A 164 -37.87 -30.03 -8.91
C LEU A 164 -39.26 -29.51 -9.28
N VAL A 165 -39.37 -28.23 -9.66
CA VAL A 165 -40.62 -27.63 -10.14
C VAL A 165 -41.08 -28.31 -11.43
N SER A 166 -40.18 -28.59 -12.38
CA SER A 166 -40.53 -29.28 -13.62
C SER A 166 -41.05 -30.70 -13.37
N VAL A 167 -40.41 -31.47 -12.49
CA VAL A 167 -40.84 -32.82 -12.12
C VAL A 167 -42.18 -32.80 -11.38
N GLN A 168 -42.42 -31.79 -10.55
CA GLN A 168 -43.70 -31.64 -9.86
C GLN A 168 -44.84 -31.29 -10.82
N ASN A 169 -44.59 -30.46 -11.84
CA ASN A 169 -45.57 -30.13 -12.87
C ASN A 169 -45.92 -31.35 -13.74
N GLU A 170 -44.93 -32.14 -14.20
CA GLU A 170 -45.20 -33.39 -14.93
C GLU A 170 -46.08 -34.36 -14.12
N LYS A 171 -45.82 -34.49 -12.80
CA LYS A 171 -46.64 -35.33 -11.91
C LYS A 171 -48.06 -34.82 -11.67
N MET A 172 -48.35 -33.54 -11.92
CA MET A 172 -49.71 -32.99 -11.79
C MET A 172 -50.50 -33.12 -13.10
N GLU A 173 -49.84 -33.39 -14.22
CA GLU A 173 -50.46 -33.56 -15.54
C GLU A 173 -50.81 -35.03 -15.86
N GLU A 174 -50.24 -36.00 -15.12
CA GLU A 174 -50.63 -37.43 -15.11
C GLU A 174 -51.78 -37.74 -14.14
#